data_AF-A0A7V9AR61-F1
#
_entry.id   AF-A0A7V9AR61-F1
#
_cell.length_a   1.000
_cell.length_b   1.000
_cell.length_c   1.000
_cell.angle_alpha   90.00
_cell.angle_beta   90.00
_cell.angle_gamma   90.00
#
_symmetry.space_group_name_H-M   'P 1'
#
loop_
_entity.id
_entity.type
_entity.pdbx_description
1 polymer ?
#
loop_
_entity_poly.entity_id
_entity_poly.type
_entity_poly.pdbx_seq_one_letter_code
_entity_poly.pdbx_strand_id
1 'polypeptide(L)' 'MADSTTDDKARRVDVGFSGGQILVLRMTSAPYDALKAALAGDRAERWHTVAAEDSDVTLDLSQLVYVRLDTELHRVGF' A
#
# COMPACT_ATOMS: atom_id res chain seq x y z
N MET A 1 -18.71 22.23 -10.09
CA MET A 1 -18.60 21.01 -9.27
C MET A 1 -17.11 20.77 -9.11
N ALA A 2 -16.62 20.83 -7.87
CA ALA A 2 -15.21 21.04 -7.57
C ALA A 2 -14.32 19.86 -8.01
N ASP A 3 -13.14 20.26 -8.49
CA ASP A 3 -11.92 19.51 -8.77
C ASP A 3 -11.72 18.24 -7.91
N SER A 4 -11.51 17.09 -8.56
CA SER A 4 -10.99 15.89 -7.90
C SER A 4 -10.30 14.95 -8.91
N THR A 5 -9.49 15.48 -9.81
CA THR A 5 -8.36 14.67 -10.31
C THR A 5 -7.22 14.93 -9.34
N THR A 6 -7.31 14.35 -8.14
CA THR A 6 -6.12 14.22 -7.30
C THR A 6 -5.13 13.42 -8.13
N ASP A 7 -4.07 14.09 -8.58
CA ASP A 7 -2.88 13.52 -9.20
C ASP A 7 -2.57 12.18 -8.51
N ASP A 8 -2.89 11.06 -9.17
CA ASP A 8 -2.78 9.71 -8.59
C ASP A 8 -1.31 9.28 -8.58
N LYS A 9 -0.48 10.09 -7.92
CA LYS A 9 0.94 9.86 -7.77
C LYS A 9 1.18 8.67 -6.89
N ALA A 10 2.15 7.85 -7.29
CA ALA A 10 2.60 6.74 -6.47
C ALA A 10 3.17 7.27 -5.15
N ARG A 11 2.56 6.81 -4.05
CA ARG A 11 2.96 7.11 -2.68
C ARG A 11 3.72 5.94 -2.10
N ARG A 12 4.61 6.25 -1.17
CA ARG A 12 5.33 5.24 -0.41
C ARG A 12 4.34 4.48 0.49
N VAL A 13 4.43 3.16 0.44
CA VAL A 13 3.68 2.24 1.29
C VAL A 13 4.66 1.30 1.94
N ASP A 14 4.65 1.23 3.27
CA ASP A 14 5.44 0.25 4.01
C ASP A 14 4.54 -0.93 4.39
N VAL A 15 5.01 -2.14 4.08
CA VAL A 15 4.36 -3.41 4.40
C VAL A 15 5.20 -4.14 5.45
N GLY A 16 4.64 -4.33 6.64
CA GLY A 16 5.32 -5.03 7.73
C GLY A 16 4.93 -6.50 7.79
N PHE A 17 5.93 -7.37 8.00
CA PHE A 17 5.74 -8.82 8.14
C PHE A 17 5.99 -9.30 9.58
N SER A 18 5.36 -10.42 9.94
CA SER A 18 5.51 -11.12 11.24
C SER A 18 6.97 -11.39 11.63
N GLY A 19 7.86 -11.59 10.65
CA GLY A 19 9.31 -11.78 10.85
C GLY A 19 10.11 -10.50 11.11
N GLY A 20 9.45 -9.34 11.26
CA GLY A 20 10.09 -8.04 11.49
C GLY A 20 10.65 -7.36 10.22
N GLN A 21 10.48 -7.98 9.06
CA GLN A 21 10.87 -7.41 7.77
C GLN A 21 9.88 -6.32 7.36
N ILE A 22 10.38 -5.30 6.67
CA ILE A 22 9.57 -4.23 6.07
C ILE A 22 9.87 -4.19 4.58
N LEU A 23 8.84 -4.33 3.75
CA LEU A 23 8.91 -4.08 2.32
C LEU A 23 8.37 -2.69 2.02
N VAL A 24 9.17 -1.88 1.34
CA VAL A 24 8.77 -0.54 0.90
C VAL A 24 8.35 -0.62 -0.56
N LEU A 25 7.13 -0.19 -0.85
CA LEU A 25 6.55 -0.15 -2.19
C LEU A 25 6.19 1.30 -2.54
N ARG A 26 6.18 1.62 -3.83
CA ARG A 26 5.53 2.82 -4.35
C ARG A 26 4.34 2.40 -5.17
N MET A 27 3.15 2.88 -4.86
CA MET A 27 1.94 2.52 -5.61
C MET A 27 0.90 3.63 -5.57
N THR A 28 0.03 3.67 -6.57
CA THR A 28 -1.05 4.67 -6.66
C THR A 28 -2.24 4.28 -5.77
N SER A 29 -3.31 5.07 -5.74
CA SER A 29 -4.44 4.81 -4.84
C SER A 29 -5.16 3.49 -5.15
N ALA A 30 -5.32 3.16 -6.43
CA ALA A 30 -6.04 1.96 -6.87
C ALA A 30 -5.44 0.63 -6.34
N PRO A 31 -4.14 0.31 -6.56
CA PRO A 31 -3.53 -0.89 -6.00
C PRO A 31 -3.48 -0.88 -4.45
N TYR A 32 -3.34 0.30 -3.83
CA TYR A 32 -3.38 0.42 -2.38
C TYR A 32 -4.76 0.07 -1.80
N ASP A 33 -5.83 0.58 -2.40
CA ASP A 33 -7.20 0.30 -1.95
C ASP A 33 -7.58 -1.17 -2.21
N ALA A 34 -7.09 -1.77 -3.30
CA ALA A 34 -7.23 -3.20 -3.57
C ALA A 34 -6.54 -4.07 -2.49
N LEU A 35 -5.30 -3.72 -2.11
CA LEU A 35 -4.57 -4.40 -1.02
C LEU A 35 -5.34 -4.30 0.30
N LYS A 36 -5.85 -3.10 0.65
CA LYS A 36 -6.67 -2.90 1.85
C LYS A 36 -7.95 -3.74 1.84
N ALA A 37 -8.62 -3.81 0.69
CA ALA A 37 -9.83 -4.62 0.54
C ALA A 37 -9.54 -6.12 0.71
N ALA A 38 -8.43 -6.60 0.14
CA ALA A 38 -7.99 -7.99 0.28
C ALA A 38 -7.69 -8.36 1.73
N LEU A 39 -7.12 -7.43 2.52
CA LEU A 39 -6.85 -7.60 3.95
C LEU A 39 -8.11 -7.59 4.82
N ALA A 40 -9.20 -6.95 4.36
CA ALA A 40 -10.45 -6.84 5.12
C ALA A 40 -11.37 -8.07 4.98
N GLY A 41 -11.08 -8.99 4.06
CA GLY A 41 -11.91 -10.17 3.81
C GLY A 41 -11.75 -11.26 4.88
N ASP A 42 -12.87 -11.81 5.38
CA ASP A 42 -12.91 -12.97 6.30
C ASP A 42 -12.35 -14.27 5.69
N ARG A 43 -12.17 -14.30 4.37
CA ARG A 43 -11.49 -15.37 3.62
C ARG A 43 -10.37 -14.74 2.81
N ALA A 44 -9.22 -14.54 3.45
CA ALA A 44 -8.06 -14.01 2.76
C ALA A 44 -7.55 -15.03 1.74
N GLU A 45 -7.55 -14.67 0.45
CA GLU A 45 -6.61 -15.26 -0.49
C GLU A 45 -5.21 -15.05 0.10
N ARG A 46 -4.54 -16.15 0.45
CA ARG A 46 -3.22 -16.09 1.10
C ARG A 46 -2.24 -15.25 0.29
N TRP A 47 -2.34 -15.32 -1.03
CA TRP A 47 -1.45 -14.63 -1.96
C TRP A 47 -2.20 -13.51 -2.66
N HIS A 48 -1.63 -12.30 -2.63
CA HIS A 48 -2.18 -11.15 -3.33
C HIS A 48 -1.07 -10.43 -4.10
N THR A 49 -1.31 -10.18 -5.39
CA THR A 49 -0.35 -9.45 -6.23
C THR A 49 -0.67 -7.97 -6.22
N VAL A 50 0.33 -7.17 -5.87
CA VAL A 50 0.29 -5.71 -5.88
C VAL A 50 1.10 -5.21 -7.08
N ALA A 51 0.46 -4.43 -7.95
CA ALA A 51 1.14 -3.71 -9.01
C ALA A 51 1.75 -2.42 -8.43
N ALA A 52 3.02 -2.48 -8.03
CA ALA A 52 3.79 -1.32 -7.60
C ALA A 52 4.45 -0.64 -8.81
N GLU A 53 4.86 0.62 -8.65
CA GLU A 53 5.47 1.46 -9.69
C GLU A 53 6.71 0.79 -10.31
N ASP A 54 7.53 0.16 -9.47
CA ASP A 54 8.80 -0.44 -9.89
C ASP A 54 8.67 -1.95 -10.23
N SER A 55 7.60 -2.63 -9.78
CA SER A 55 7.43 -4.08 -9.96
C SER A 55 6.06 -4.59 -9.53
N ASP A 56 5.67 -5.76 -10.05
CA ASP A 56 4.60 -6.57 -9.47
C ASP A 56 5.15 -7.42 -8.33
N VAL A 57 4.50 -7.38 -7.17
CA VAL A 57 4.91 -8.13 -5.98
C VAL A 57 3.76 -8.98 -5.46
N THR A 58 4.00 -10.29 -5.32
CA THR A 58 3.06 -11.21 -4.67
C THR A 58 3.36 -11.30 -3.17
N LEU A 59 2.38 -10.95 -2.35
CA LEU A 59 2.47 -10.89 -0.88
C LEU A 59 1.72 -12.05 -0.24
N ASP A 60 2.31 -12.66 0.81
CA ASP A 60 1.59 -13.57 1.70
C ASP A 60 0.81 -12.74 2.74
N LEU A 61 -0.49 -12.56 2.53
CA LEU A 61 -1.35 -11.77 3.43
C LEU A 61 -1.43 -12.39 4.84
N SER A 62 -1.16 -13.69 5.00
CA SER A 62 -1.13 -14.33 6.33
C SER A 62 0.07 -13.90 7.18
N GLN A 63 1.10 -13.33 6.56
CA GLN A 63 2.31 -12.87 7.24
C GLN A 63 2.33 -11.35 7.44
N LEU A 64 1.38 -10.62 6.86
CA LEU A 64 1.28 -9.16 7.03
C LEU A 64 0.77 -8.81 8.43
N VAL A 65 1.46 -7.89 9.08
CA VAL A 65 1.06 -7.34 10.39
C VAL A 65 0.56 -5.90 10.29
N TYR A 66 1.02 -5.14 9.30
CA TYR A 66 0.50 -3.80 9.01
C TYR A 66 0.77 -3.37 7.57
N VAL A 67 -0.01 -2.39 7.12
CA VAL A 67 0.25 -1.59 5.93
C VAL A 67 0.19 -0.12 6.33
N ARG A 68 1.21 0.67 5.98
CA ARG A 68 1.30 2.10 6.26
C ARG A 68 1.45 2.88 4.95
N LEU A 69 0.46 3.69 4.61
CA LEU A 69 0.58 4.70 3.57
C LEU A 69 1.28 5.93 4.15
N ASP A 70 2.35 6.38 3.49
CA ASP A 70 2.97 7.65 3.81
C ASP A 70 2.06 8.81 3.37
N THR A 71 1.63 9.61 4.34
CA THR A 71 0.74 10.76 4.15
C THR A 71 1.44 12.08 4.42
N GLU A 72 2.77 12.09 4.60
CA GLU A 72 3.50 13.31 4.96
C GLU A 72 3.48 14.35 3.83
N LEU A 73 2.57 15.33 3.96
CA LEU A 73 2.80 16.67 3.43
C LEU A 73 4.02 17.24 4.17
N HIS A 74 5.20 17.12 3.59
CA HIS A 74 6.41 17.76 4.09
C HIS A 74 6.18 19.28 4.16
N ARG A 75 5.69 19.79 5.29
CA ARG A 75 5.80 21.22 5.62
C ARG A 75 7.17 21.40 6.26
N VAL A 76 8.13 21.82 5.45
CA VAL A 76 9.38 22.39 5.96
C VAL A 76 8.99 23.67 6.71
N GLY A 77 9.09 23.66 8.03
CA GLY A 77 8.99 24.84 8.89
C GLY A 77 10.40 25.31 9.23
N PHE A 78 10.73 26.55 8.86
CA PHE A 78 11.91 27.27 9.36
C PHE A 78 11.60 27.87 10.73
#